data_AF-A0A8R7U3S0-F1
#
_entry.id   AF-A0A8R7U3S0-F1
#
_cell.length_a   1.000
_cell.length_b   1.000
_cell.length_c   1.000
_cell.angle_alpha   90.00
_cell.angle_beta   90.00
_cell.angle_gamma   90.00
#
_symmetry.space_group_name_H-M   'P 1'
#
loop_
_entity.id
_entity.type
_entity.pdbx_description
1 polymer ?
#
loop_
_entity_poly.entity_id
_entity_poly.type
_entity_poly.pdbx_seq_one_letter_code
_entity_poly.pdbx_strand_id
1 'polypeptide(L)'
;METASSPAPAVRAATLGSGGGQQDDSGMSKVREIPLVSTSGLPNGRRIVGLLYEYSKVDEVTILCMCHGSFLTPAEFVEHARGGQVANPLRSIFVMPPP
;
A
#
# COMPACT_ATOMS: atom_id res chain seq x y z
N MET A 1 -45.88 -6.00 33.24
CA MET A 1 -46.45 -5.74 31.90
C MET A 1 -45.33 -6.00 30.92
N GLU A 2 -45.31 -6.96 30.01
CA GLU A 2 -46.20 -7.97 29.40
C GLU A 2 -45.20 -9.08 28.93
N THR A 3 -45.39 -10.39 29.18
CA THR A 3 -46.04 -11.39 28.29
C THR A 3 -45.60 -11.28 26.81
N ALA A 4 -45.35 -12.29 25.97
CA ALA A 4 -45.47 -13.75 25.89
C ALA A 4 -44.53 -14.17 24.72
N SER A 5 -43.80 -15.29 24.75
CA SER A 5 -44.20 -16.62 24.27
C SER A 5 -44.69 -16.72 22.80
N SER A 6 -43.97 -17.59 22.03
CA SER A 6 -44.45 -18.42 20.89
C SER A 6 -44.51 -17.84 19.46
N PRO A 7 -44.56 -18.66 18.38
CA PRO A 7 -43.80 -19.87 18.04
C PRO A 7 -43.16 -19.80 16.61
N ALA A 8 -42.29 -20.76 16.29
CA ALA A 8 -41.99 -21.11 14.89
C ALA A 8 -43.14 -21.92 14.27
N PRO A 9 -43.42 -21.77 12.96
CA PRO A 9 -43.59 -22.99 12.18
C PRO A 9 -43.10 -22.94 10.72
N ALA A 10 -42.82 -24.15 10.26
CA ALA A 10 -43.05 -24.69 8.91
C ALA A 10 -42.19 -24.22 7.73
N VAL A 11 -41.19 -25.06 7.47
CA VAL A 11 -40.80 -25.59 6.16
C VAL A 11 -41.71 -25.25 4.97
N ARG A 12 -41.13 -24.64 3.93
CA ARG A 12 -41.44 -25.01 2.54
C ARG A 12 -40.15 -25.05 1.73
N ALA A 13 -39.88 -26.23 1.19
CA ALA A 13 -38.93 -26.45 0.12
C ALA A 13 -39.53 -25.96 -1.21
N ALA A 14 -38.72 -25.31 -2.03
CA ALA A 14 -38.97 -25.15 -3.46
C ALA A 14 -37.62 -25.03 -4.21
N THR A 15 -37.22 -26.16 -4.78
CA THR A 15 -36.60 -26.37 -6.10
C THR A 15 -35.50 -25.43 -6.61
N LEU A 16 -34.35 -26.05 -6.87
CA LEU A 16 -33.20 -25.59 -7.63
C LEU A 16 -33.61 -24.97 -8.97
N GLY A 17 -33.28 -23.68 -9.16
CA GLY A 17 -33.19 -23.04 -10.46
C GLY A 17 -31.76 -23.11 -10.97
N SER A 18 -31.53 -23.90 -12.01
CA SER A 18 -30.25 -24.01 -12.71
C SER A 18 -29.88 -22.74 -13.48
N GLY A 19 -28.64 -22.31 -13.31
CA GLY A 19 -27.76 -22.04 -14.46
C GLY A 19 -27.61 -20.59 -14.92
N GLY A 20 -26.43 -20.03 -14.66
CA GLY A 20 -25.65 -19.39 -15.72
C GLY A 20 -25.75 -17.87 -15.87
N GLY A 21 -25.59 -17.12 -14.79
CA GLY A 21 -25.13 -15.73 -14.88
C GLY A 21 -23.62 -15.70 -14.78
N GLN A 22 -22.94 -15.58 -15.92
CA GLN A 22 -21.50 -15.35 -16.00
C GLN A 22 -21.22 -13.94 -15.43
N GLN A 23 -21.00 -13.87 -14.12
CA GLN A 23 -20.49 -12.67 -13.49
C GLN A 23 -18.98 -12.70 -13.67
N ASP A 24 -18.48 -11.64 -14.28
CA ASP A 24 -17.08 -11.40 -14.55
C ASP A 24 -16.24 -11.61 -13.30
N ASP A 25 -15.22 -12.43 -13.51
CA ASP A 25 -14.16 -12.75 -12.58
C ASP A 25 -13.32 -11.48 -12.29
N SER A 26 -13.02 -11.28 -11.01
CA SER A 26 -11.82 -10.58 -10.56
C SER A 26 -11.76 -9.06 -10.70
N GLY A 27 -12.76 -8.38 -10.15
CA GLY A 27 -12.57 -7.06 -9.53
C GLY A 27 -11.85 -7.15 -8.16
N MET A 28 -10.83 -8.00 -8.00
CA MET A 28 -9.92 -7.90 -6.86
C MET A 28 -9.27 -6.53 -6.99
N SER A 29 -9.60 -5.59 -6.10
CA SER A 29 -8.85 -4.34 -5.96
C SER A 29 -7.38 -4.71 -6.05
N LYS A 30 -6.68 -4.33 -7.14
CA LYS A 30 -5.24 -4.49 -7.23
C LYS A 30 -4.70 -3.90 -5.94
N VAL A 31 -4.24 -4.76 -5.03
CA VAL A 31 -3.57 -4.30 -3.83
C VAL A 31 -2.44 -3.43 -4.37
N ARG A 32 -2.50 -2.12 -4.13
CA ARG A 32 -1.42 -1.24 -4.54
C ARG A 32 -0.25 -1.65 -3.68
N GLU A 33 0.64 -2.46 -4.24
CA GLU A 33 1.89 -2.79 -3.59
C GLU A 33 2.64 -1.47 -3.39
N ILE A 34 2.95 -1.16 -2.14
CA ILE A 34 3.73 0.01 -1.77
C ILE A 34 5.18 -0.30 -2.16
N PRO A 35 5.76 0.40 -3.15
CA PRO A 35 7.06 -0.01 -3.69
C PRO A 35 8.19 0.31 -2.71
N LEU A 36 9.17 -0.60 -2.66
CA LEU A 36 10.38 -0.45 -1.86
C LEU A 36 11.39 0.43 -2.60
N VAL A 37 12.00 1.39 -1.91
CA VAL A 37 12.99 2.31 -2.45
C VAL A 37 14.29 2.24 -1.67
N SER A 38 15.41 2.55 -2.33
CA SER A 38 16.73 2.60 -1.71
C SER A 38 17.53 3.79 -2.22
N THR A 39 18.38 4.35 -1.36
CA THR A 39 19.38 5.35 -1.79
C THR A 39 20.56 4.67 -2.48
N SER A 40 21.09 5.30 -3.54
CA SER A 40 22.32 4.84 -4.21
C SER A 40 23.11 6.03 -4.76
N GLY A 41 24.39 5.78 -5.06
CA GLY A 41 25.30 6.80 -5.61
C GLY A 41 25.68 7.91 -4.63
N LEU A 42 25.49 7.70 -3.32
CA LEU A 42 25.85 8.69 -2.31
C LEU A 42 27.38 8.67 -2.04
N PRO A 43 28.00 9.83 -1.75
CA PRO A 43 29.46 9.94 -1.56
C PRO A 43 30.03 9.04 -0.46
N ASN A 44 29.21 8.68 0.51
CA ASN A 44 29.58 7.87 1.67
C ASN A 44 29.35 6.36 1.47
N GLY A 45 28.82 5.94 0.31
CA GLY A 45 28.46 4.55 0.02
C GLY A 45 27.33 3.98 0.90
N ARG A 46 26.74 4.78 1.79
CA ARG A 46 25.69 4.33 2.71
C ARG A 46 24.37 4.24 1.95
N ARG A 47 23.63 3.18 2.22
CA ARG A 47 22.30 2.93 1.65
C ARG A 47 21.31 2.74 2.77
N ILE A 48 20.13 3.33 2.60
CA ILE A 48 18.97 3.12 3.47
C ILE A 48 17.79 2.71 2.61
N VAL A 49 16.86 1.98 3.22
CA VAL A 49 15.67 1.46 2.55
C VAL A 49 14.43 2.16 3.10
N GLY A 50 13.45 2.37 2.22
CA GLY A 50 12.16 2.96 2.58
C GLY A 50 11.03 2.43 1.71
N LEU A 51 9.80 2.79 2.05
CA LEU A 51 8.59 2.49 1.30
C LEU A 51 8.00 3.79 0.74
N LEU A 52 7.59 3.79 -0.53
CA LEU A 52 6.98 4.95 -1.15
C LEU A 52 5.50 5.07 -0.71
N TYR A 53 5.19 6.00 0.19
CA TYR A 53 3.90 6.02 0.90
C TYR A 53 2.83 6.89 0.23
N GLU A 54 3.21 7.90 -0.56
CA GLU A 54 2.24 8.78 -1.24
C GLU A 54 2.72 9.22 -2.63
N TYR A 55 1.83 9.10 -3.62
CA TYR A 55 1.99 9.57 -5.01
C TYR A 55 0.68 10.28 -5.40
N SER A 56 0.39 11.38 -4.72
CA SER A 56 -0.80 12.21 -4.95
C SER A 56 -0.52 13.22 -6.08
N LYS A 57 -1.58 13.65 -6.79
CA LYS A 57 -1.56 14.40 -8.08
C LYS A 57 -0.83 15.78 -8.08
N VAL A 58 -0.15 16.15 -7.01
CA VAL A 58 0.55 17.43 -6.83
C VAL A 58 1.91 17.18 -6.19
N ASP A 59 2.81 16.50 -6.91
CA ASP A 59 4.27 16.38 -6.67
C ASP A 59 4.78 16.09 -5.24
N GLU A 60 3.90 15.74 -4.30
CA GLU A 60 4.23 15.46 -2.91
C GLU A 60 4.43 13.97 -2.75
N VAL A 61 5.70 13.58 -2.78
CA VAL A 61 6.15 12.22 -2.49
C VAL A 61 6.62 12.14 -1.04
N THR A 62 6.10 11.16 -0.29
CA THR A 62 6.61 10.81 1.03
C THR A 62 7.19 9.40 1.04
N ILE A 63 8.30 9.24 1.77
CA ILE A 63 9.00 7.98 1.92
C ILE A 63 8.98 7.60 3.39
N LEU A 64 8.41 6.44 3.71
CA LEU A 64 8.54 5.85 5.03
C LEU A 64 9.92 5.20 5.14
N CYS A 65 10.80 5.80 5.93
CA CYS A 65 12.13 5.28 6.19
C CYS A 65 12.08 4.07 7.14
N MET A 66 12.68 2.94 6.74
CA MET A 66 12.68 1.72 7.54
C MET A 66 13.75 1.69 8.64
N CYS A 67 14.61 2.71 8.73
CA CYS A 67 15.62 2.78 9.79
C CYS A 67 15.00 2.96 11.19
N HIS A 68 13.92 3.73 11.29
CA HIS A 68 13.18 3.97 12.55
C HIS A 68 11.72 4.38 12.35
N GLY A 69 11.15 4.21 11.14
CA GLY A 69 9.72 4.39 10.89
C GLY A 69 9.26 5.85 10.81
N SER A 70 10.04 6.71 10.15
CA SER A 70 9.72 8.13 9.98
C SER A 70 9.38 8.45 8.53
N PHE A 71 8.39 9.30 8.30
CA PHE A 71 8.09 9.84 6.97
C PHE A 71 9.08 10.95 6.65
N LEU A 72 9.73 10.84 5.50
CA LEU A 72 10.71 11.77 4.99
C LEU A 72 10.32 12.22 3.59
N THR A 73 10.52 13.49 3.29
CA THR A 73 10.57 13.96 1.90
C THR A 73 11.76 13.31 1.18
N PRO A 74 11.79 13.31 -0.17
CA PRO A 74 12.92 12.76 -0.91
C PRO A 74 14.27 13.37 -0.51
N ALA A 75 14.31 14.68 -0.27
CA ALA A 75 15.52 15.38 0.18
C ALA A 75 15.96 14.89 1.56
N GLU A 76 15.05 14.86 2.53
CA GLU A 76 15.33 14.38 3.88
C GLU A 76 15.76 12.90 3.89
N PHE A 77 15.19 12.06 3.02
CA PHE A 77 15.60 10.66 2.89
C PHE A 77 17.05 10.52 2.42
N VAL A 78 17.49 11.36 1.47
CA VAL A 78 18.89 11.38 1.01
C VAL A 78 19.82 11.95 2.09
N GLU A 79 19.43 13.04 2.75
CA GLU A 79 20.19 13.61 3.86
C GLU A 79 20.33 12.62 5.02
N HIS A 80 19.26 11.87 5.33
CA HIS A 80 19.22 10.86 6.38
C HIS A 80 20.22 9.72 6.11
N ALA A 81 20.37 9.35 4.83
CA ALA A 81 21.41 8.43 4.38
C ALA A 81 22.83 9.01 4.49
N ARG A 82 22.99 10.24 5.01
CA ARG A 82 24.22 11.04 5.04
C ARG A 82 24.75 11.36 3.65
N GLY A 83 23.86 11.49 2.66
CA GLY A 83 24.17 11.85 1.28
C GLY A 83 24.48 13.34 1.08
N GLY A 84 24.19 14.17 2.07
CA GLY A 84 24.26 15.63 1.97
C GLY A 84 23.10 16.21 1.17
N GLN A 85 23.13 17.52 0.95
CA GLN A 85 22.13 18.19 0.15
C GLN A 85 22.36 17.95 -1.34
N VAL A 86 21.35 17.38 -2.01
CA VAL A 86 21.38 17.07 -3.44
C VAL A 86 20.35 17.93 -4.17
N ALA A 87 20.74 18.51 -5.31
CA ALA A 87 19.85 19.39 -6.08
C ALA A 87 18.62 18.66 -6.64
N ASN A 88 18.71 17.34 -6.86
CA ASN A 88 17.64 16.51 -7.41
C ASN A 88 17.53 15.18 -6.64
N PRO A 89 16.88 15.15 -5.46
CA PRO A 89 16.88 13.98 -4.58
C PRO A 89 16.30 12.72 -5.21
N LEU A 90 15.29 12.85 -6.06
CA LEU A 90 14.67 11.73 -6.77
C LEU A 90 15.65 10.95 -7.66
N ARG A 91 16.74 11.56 -8.15
CA ARG A 91 17.77 10.85 -8.94
C ARG A 91 18.66 9.95 -8.10
N SER A 92 18.72 10.17 -6.79
CA SER A 92 19.51 9.37 -5.86
C SER A 92 18.69 8.25 -5.22
N ILE A 93 17.40 8.13 -5.58
CA ILE A 93 16.44 7.18 -5.02
C ILE A 93 16.02 6.22 -6.13
N PHE A 94 16.14 4.93 -5.86
CA PHE A 94 15.85 3.87 -6.81
C PHE A 94 14.71 3.00 -6.27
N VAL A 95 13.69 2.77 -7.10
CA VAL A 95 12.65 1.78 -6.83
C VAL A 95 13.23 0.39 -7.07
N MET A 96 13.10 -0.50 -6.09
CA MET A 96 13.53 -1.88 -6.23
C MET A 96 12.42 -2.71 -6.88
N PRO A 97 12.77 -3.60 -7.83
CA PRO A 97 11.79 -4.51 -8.40
C PRO A 97 11.26 -5.47 -7.33
N PRO A 98 10.01 -5.96 -7.47
CA PRO A 98 9.52 -7.07 -6.66
C PRO A 98 10.45 -8.30 -6.80
N PRO A 99 10.58 -9.12 -5.74
CA PRO A 99 11.39 -10.34 -5.76
C PRO A 99 10.92 -11.38 -6.78
#